data_AF-A0A534CIT1-F1
#
_entry.id   AF-A0A534CIT1-F1
#
_cell.length_a   1.000
_cell.length_b   1.000
_cell.length_c   1.000
_cell.angle_alpha   90.00
_cell.angle_beta   90.00
_cell.angle_gamma   90.00
#
_symmetry.space_group_name_H-M   'P 1'
#
loop_
_entity.id
_entity.type
_entity.pdbx_description
1 polymer ?
#
loop_
_entity_poly.entity_id
_entity_poly.type
_entity_poly.pdbx_seq_one_letter_code
_entity_poly.pdbx_strand_id
1 'polypeptide(L)'
;MQTSEHILLESDEREVPALGSARKTHAQVEVTSRLRRCVLQLEIIDYYYLSVRSRSPSGELGYVLDLRFVAAPPRVARHVARRWINASLVLLALAAVMAAWIRSSATPWWQHGWLRACAAVTGMWVLATVIAAYRTTETVRLYSAHGAVRVLEFTGGMGTFRALRPFLARLVAHIRLALAARRRTRAEHLRDEMREHGRLRDVGVLSAEEYEAGKMRILAHHTPATPARAKRPPAP
;
A
#
# COMPACT_ATOMS: atom_id res chain seq x y z
N MET A 1 31.19 -1.98 39.53
CA MET A 1 30.12 -0.99 39.70
C MET A 1 29.34 -0.94 38.39
N GLN A 2 28.17 -1.60 38.36
CA GLN A 2 27.25 -1.57 37.23
C GLN A 2 26.36 -0.35 37.39
N THR A 3 26.46 0.61 36.48
CA THR A 3 25.57 1.77 36.44
C THR A 3 24.23 1.29 35.89
N SER A 4 23.30 1.01 36.79
CA SER A 4 21.90 0.77 36.46
C SER A 4 21.32 2.10 35.95
N GLU A 5 21.28 2.26 34.63
CA GLU A 5 20.54 3.36 34.00
C GLU A 5 19.05 3.16 34.28
N HIS A 6 18.56 3.84 35.32
CA HIS A 6 17.14 4.02 35.58
C HIS A 6 16.53 4.77 34.38
N ILE A 7 15.77 4.05 33.55
CA ILE A 7 14.95 4.64 32.50
C ILE A 7 13.80 5.38 33.21
N LEU A 8 14.01 6.67 33.48
CA LEU A 8 12.96 7.59 33.89
C LEU A 8 11.91 7.65 32.78
N LEU A 9 10.77 7.01 33.04
CA LEU A 9 9.55 7.10 32.24
C LEU A 9 8.82 8.44 32.49
N GLU A 10 9.56 9.55 32.58
CA GLU A 10 8.94 10.87 32.71
C GLU A 10 8.41 11.36 31.35
N SER A 11 7.10 11.23 31.20
CA SER A 11 6.19 12.37 30.99
C SER A 11 6.50 13.32 29.83
N ASP A 12 6.60 12.79 28.62
CA ASP A 12 6.07 13.50 27.46
C ASP A 12 5.02 12.59 26.84
N GLU A 13 3.79 12.69 27.34
CA GLU A 13 2.65 12.02 26.71
C GLU A 13 2.43 12.63 25.34
N ARG A 14 3.10 12.05 24.34
CA ARG A 14 2.87 12.43 22.96
C ARG A 14 1.46 11.99 22.57
N GLU A 15 0.55 12.94 22.57
CA GLU A 15 -0.84 12.74 22.19
C GLU A 15 -0.92 12.57 20.67
N VAL A 16 -1.30 11.38 20.23
CA VAL A 16 -1.61 11.13 18.82
C VAL A 16 -2.98 11.73 18.57
N PRO A 17 -3.15 12.62 17.57
CA PRO A 17 -4.43 13.24 17.31
C PRO A 17 -5.47 12.17 16.98
N ALA A 18 -6.68 12.34 17.52
CA ALA A 18 -7.81 11.51 17.14
C ALA A 18 -8.20 11.77 15.69
N LEU A 19 -8.85 10.79 15.05
CA LEU A 19 -9.36 10.94 13.69
C LEU A 19 -10.28 12.16 13.61
N GLY A 20 -9.94 13.12 12.74
CA GLY A 20 -10.73 14.34 12.54
C GLY A 20 -10.57 15.41 13.62
N SER A 21 -9.74 15.22 14.66
CA SER A 21 -9.45 16.24 15.67
C SER A 21 -8.25 17.13 15.33
N ALA A 22 -7.76 17.02 14.09
CA ALA A 22 -6.57 17.67 13.60
C ALA A 22 -6.72 19.18 13.47
N ARG A 23 -5.70 19.95 13.87
CA ARG A 23 -5.71 21.41 13.70
C ARG A 23 -5.36 21.82 12.27
N LYS A 24 -4.50 21.08 11.57
CA LYS A 24 -4.04 21.44 10.22
C LYS A 24 -3.89 20.24 9.29
N THR A 25 -4.55 20.31 8.14
CA THR A 25 -4.43 19.34 7.04
C THR A 25 -3.54 19.90 5.94
N HIS A 26 -2.47 19.17 5.59
CA HIS A 26 -1.44 19.57 4.62
C HIS A 26 -1.68 19.02 3.22
N ALA A 27 -2.24 17.82 3.15
CA ALA A 27 -2.61 17.19 1.90
C ALA A 27 -3.75 16.23 2.17
N GLN A 28 -4.67 16.14 1.23
CA GLN A 28 -5.75 15.18 1.25
C GLN A 28 -5.86 14.56 -0.13
N VAL A 29 -6.20 13.28 -0.17
CA VAL A 29 -6.62 12.61 -1.40
C VAL A 29 -7.71 11.63 -1.07
N GLU A 30 -8.76 11.65 -1.89
CA GLU A 30 -9.77 10.60 -1.92
C GLU A 30 -9.64 9.82 -3.21
N VAL A 31 -9.56 8.50 -3.07
CA VAL A 31 -9.39 7.55 -4.15
C VAL A 31 -10.54 6.58 -4.11
N THR A 32 -11.38 6.61 -5.14
CA THR A 32 -12.50 5.69 -5.28
C THR A 32 -12.19 4.64 -6.34
N SER A 33 -12.38 3.37 -5.98
CA SER A 33 -12.31 2.26 -6.91
C SER A 33 -13.72 1.74 -7.20
N ARG A 34 -14.35 2.25 -8.26
CA ARG A 34 -15.72 1.88 -8.65
C ARG A 34 -15.88 0.37 -8.87
N LEU A 35 -14.90 -0.25 -9.50
CA LEU A 35 -14.88 -1.69 -9.81
C LEU A 35 -14.91 -2.58 -8.56
N ARG A 36 -14.34 -2.13 -7.45
CA ARG A 36 -14.26 -2.90 -6.19
C ARG A 36 -15.12 -2.33 -5.07
N ARG A 37 -15.82 -1.23 -5.33
CA ARG A 37 -16.62 -0.48 -4.34
C ARG A 37 -15.80 -0.13 -3.09
N CYS A 38 -14.53 0.21 -3.27
CA CYS A 38 -13.64 0.64 -2.19
C CYS A 38 -13.36 2.13 -2.30
N VAL A 39 -13.32 2.81 -1.16
CA VAL A 39 -12.94 4.22 -1.04
C VAL A 39 -11.77 4.31 -0.06
N LEU A 40 -10.73 5.04 -0.43
CA LEU A 40 -9.61 5.36 0.43
C LEU A 40 -9.47 6.87 0.52
N GLN A 41 -9.56 7.40 1.73
CA GLN A 41 -9.23 8.78 2.06
C GLN A 41 -7.93 8.78 2.85
N LEU A 42 -6.97 9.58 2.39
CA LEU A 42 -5.70 9.79 3.07
C LEU A 42 -5.52 11.28 3.32
N GLU A 43 -5.15 11.62 4.54
CA GLU A 43 -4.96 13.00 4.98
C GLU A 43 -3.65 13.12 5.75
N ILE A 44 -2.76 14.01 5.31
CA ILE A 44 -1.55 14.37 6.06
C ILE A 44 -1.90 15.49 7.02
N ILE A 45 -1.68 15.23 8.31
CA ILE A 45 -2.11 16.05 9.44
C ILE A 45 -0.88 16.45 10.25
N ASP A 46 -0.83 17.71 10.70
CA ASP A 46 0.19 18.26 11.59
C ASP A 46 1.63 17.86 11.20
N TYR A 47 1.90 17.83 9.89
CA TYR A 47 3.13 17.39 9.20
C TYR A 47 3.60 15.94 9.41
N TYR A 48 3.27 15.31 10.53
CA TYR A 48 3.84 14.02 10.95
C TYR A 48 2.85 12.87 11.00
N TYR A 49 1.55 13.16 10.91
CA TYR A 49 0.52 12.16 11.01
C TYR A 49 -0.17 11.93 9.67
N LEU A 50 -0.59 10.70 9.44
CA LEU A 50 -1.39 10.30 8.29
C LEU A 50 -2.69 9.70 8.80
N SER A 51 -3.79 10.42 8.63
CA SER A 51 -5.13 9.88 8.80
C SER A 51 -5.46 9.01 7.59
N VAL A 52 -5.87 7.78 7.88
CA VAL A 52 -6.30 6.77 6.93
C VAL A 52 -7.76 6.48 7.23
N ARG A 53 -8.62 6.65 6.24
CA ARG A 53 -9.98 6.12 6.26
C ARG A 53 -10.16 5.26 5.03
N SER A 54 -10.53 4.02 5.24
CA SER A 54 -10.80 3.07 4.16
C SER A 54 -12.19 2.51 4.35
N ARG A 55 -12.97 2.53 3.28
CA ARG A 55 -14.29 1.90 3.21
C ARG A 55 -14.23 0.82 2.15
N SER A 56 -14.61 -0.38 2.52
CA SER A 56 -14.66 -1.55 1.66
C SER A 56 -15.96 -2.31 1.90
N PRO A 57 -16.36 -3.24 1.00
CA PRO A 57 -17.51 -4.11 1.25
C PRO A 57 -17.38 -4.94 2.53
N SER A 58 -16.14 -5.22 2.98
CA SER A 58 -15.85 -5.94 4.22
C SER A 58 -15.94 -5.09 5.48
N GLY A 59 -16.04 -3.76 5.37
CA GLY A 59 -16.11 -2.86 6.51
C GLY A 59 -15.41 -1.52 6.27
N GLU A 60 -15.58 -0.64 7.25
CA GLU A 60 -14.89 0.65 7.34
C GLU A 60 -13.80 0.58 8.41
N LEU A 61 -12.61 1.06 8.08
CA LEU A 61 -11.46 1.11 8.97
C LEU A 61 -10.87 2.52 8.92
N GLY A 62 -10.83 3.18 10.07
CA GLY A 62 -10.26 4.51 10.26
C GLY A 62 -9.19 4.49 11.34
N TYR A 63 -8.02 5.07 11.06
CA TYR A 63 -6.92 5.20 12.03
C TYR A 63 -5.96 6.30 11.62
N VAL A 64 -5.19 6.81 12.58
CA VAL A 64 -4.05 7.71 12.33
C VAL A 64 -2.77 6.87 12.35
N LEU A 65 -1.76 7.25 11.58
CA LEU A 65 -0.41 6.68 11.55
C LEU A 65 0.61 7.78 11.84
N ASP A 66 1.59 7.52 12.69
CA ASP A 66 2.75 8.40 12.84
C ASP A 66 3.83 8.06 11.79
N LEU A 67 4.08 9.02 10.90
CA LEU A 67 5.02 8.89 9.77
C LEU A 67 6.48 8.68 10.22
N ARG A 68 6.82 8.97 11.48
CA ARG A 68 8.16 8.73 12.05
C ARG A 68 8.52 7.24 12.17
N PHE A 69 7.51 6.38 12.16
CA PHE A 69 7.64 4.93 12.26
C PHE A 69 7.24 4.21 10.98
N VAL A 70 7.05 4.94 9.88
CA VAL A 70 6.70 4.39 8.56
C VAL A 70 7.94 4.35 7.67
N ALA A 71 8.14 3.23 6.97
CA ALA A 71 9.20 3.08 5.99
C ALA A 71 8.84 3.83 4.68
N ALA A 72 9.81 4.59 4.16
CA ALA A 72 9.76 5.13 2.81
C ALA A 72 10.68 4.34 1.86
N PRO A 73 10.35 4.25 0.55
CA PRO A 73 9.13 4.71 -0.11
C PRO A 73 7.96 3.68 -0.01
N PRO A 74 6.71 4.13 -0.25
CA PRO A 74 5.57 3.22 -0.40
C PRO A 74 5.83 2.17 -1.49
N ARG A 75 5.46 0.91 -1.23
CA ARG A 75 5.59 -0.15 -2.23
C ARG A 75 4.34 -0.19 -3.11
N VAL A 76 4.50 0.11 -4.39
CA VAL A 76 3.45 0.02 -5.41
C VAL A 76 3.67 -1.27 -6.20
N ALA A 77 2.70 -2.18 -6.19
CA ALA A 77 2.74 -3.40 -6.99
C ALA A 77 1.51 -3.47 -7.89
N ARG A 78 1.72 -3.87 -9.16
CA ARG A 78 0.65 -4.03 -10.15
C ARG A 78 0.53 -5.50 -10.54
N HIS A 79 -0.64 -6.08 -10.32
CA HIS A 79 -0.97 -7.39 -10.85
C HIS A 79 -1.66 -7.21 -12.20
N VAL A 80 -0.99 -7.63 -13.28
CA VAL A 80 -1.52 -7.53 -14.64
C VAL A 80 -2.05 -8.89 -15.08
N ALA A 81 -3.32 -8.94 -15.47
CA ALA A 81 -3.97 -10.16 -15.96
C ALA A 81 -3.53 -10.52 -17.39
N ARG A 82 -2.23 -10.78 -17.58
CA ARG A 82 -1.59 -10.96 -18.90
C ARG A 82 -2.30 -11.98 -19.79
N ARG A 83 -2.78 -13.09 -19.20
CA ARG A 83 -3.52 -14.13 -19.94
C ARG A 83 -4.79 -13.58 -20.61
N TRP A 84 -5.56 -12.77 -19.90
CA TRP A 84 -6.79 -12.16 -20.41
C TRP A 84 -6.52 -11.04 -21.41
N ILE A 85 -5.43 -10.28 -21.21
CA ILE A 85 -4.98 -9.28 -22.20
C ILE A 85 -4.61 -9.98 -23.51
N ASN A 86 -3.82 -11.06 -23.44
CA ASN A 86 -3.44 -11.83 -24.62
C ASN A 86 -4.67 -12.45 -25.31
N ALA A 87 -5.60 -13.02 -24.54
CA ALA A 87 -6.85 -13.56 -25.09
C ALA A 87 -7.68 -12.48 -25.80
N SER A 88 -7.84 -11.30 -25.18
CA SER A 88 -8.49 -10.15 -25.80
C SER A 88 -7.79 -9.76 -27.10
N LEU A 89 -6.47 -9.69 -27.11
CA LEU A 89 -5.70 -9.29 -28.29
C LEU A 89 -5.83 -10.29 -29.45
N VAL A 90 -5.83 -11.60 -29.16
CA VAL A 90 -6.07 -12.66 -30.15
C VAL A 90 -7.48 -12.59 -30.71
N LEU A 91 -8.50 -12.42 -29.85
CA LEU A 91 -9.89 -12.32 -30.29
C LEU A 91 -10.14 -11.05 -31.13
N LEU A 92 -9.49 -9.93 -30.79
CA LEU A 92 -9.53 -8.70 -31.58
C LEU A 92 -8.93 -8.91 -32.97
N ALA A 93 -7.76 -9.54 -33.05
CA ALA A 93 -7.11 -9.85 -34.32
C ALA A 93 -7.99 -10.77 -35.17
N LEU A 94 -8.58 -11.80 -34.57
CA LEU A 94 -9.49 -12.72 -35.26
C LEU A 94 -10.74 -11.99 -35.79
N ALA A 95 -11.37 -11.15 -34.97
CA ALA A 95 -12.53 -10.35 -35.38
C ALA A 95 -12.17 -9.41 -36.54
N ALA A 96 -10.98 -8.79 -36.51
CA ALA A 96 -10.51 -7.91 -37.57
C ALA A 96 -10.27 -8.66 -38.89
N VAL A 97 -9.69 -9.86 -38.84
CA VAL A 97 -9.50 -10.70 -40.03
C VAL A 97 -10.84 -11.12 -40.63
N MET A 98 -11.79 -11.55 -39.79
CA MET A 98 -13.14 -11.90 -40.25
C MET A 98 -13.88 -10.72 -40.87
N ALA A 99 -13.80 -9.53 -40.24
CA ALA A 99 -14.40 -8.32 -40.76
C ALA A 99 -13.77 -7.89 -42.10
N ALA A 100 -12.44 -8.00 -42.25
CA ALA A 100 -11.75 -7.72 -43.50
C ALA A 100 -12.18 -8.68 -44.61
N TRP A 101 -12.36 -9.97 -44.30
CA TRP A 101 -12.79 -10.99 -45.24
C TRP A 101 -14.25 -10.82 -45.70
N ILE A 102 -15.15 -10.46 -44.77
CA ILE A 102 -16.54 -10.09 -45.10
C ILE A 102 -16.55 -8.86 -46.02
N ARG A 103 -15.72 -7.85 -45.72
CA ARG A 103 -15.62 -6.62 -46.53
C ARG A 103 -15.07 -6.85 -47.93
N SER A 104 -14.16 -7.81 -48.12
CA SER A 104 -13.62 -8.15 -49.45
C SER A 104 -14.56 -9.03 -50.30
N SER A 105 -15.66 -9.52 -49.72
CA SER A 105 -16.61 -10.38 -50.43
C SER A 105 -17.60 -9.56 -51.27
N ALA A 106 -17.97 -10.06 -52.45
CA ALA A 106 -18.94 -9.40 -53.33
C ALA A 106 -20.39 -9.40 -52.80
N THR A 107 -20.66 -10.20 -51.77
CA THR A 107 -21.96 -10.28 -51.09
C THR A 107 -22.17 -9.11 -50.13
N PRO A 108 -23.36 -8.51 -50.07
CA PRO A 108 -23.70 -7.52 -49.04
C PRO A 108 -23.41 -8.07 -47.63
N TRP A 109 -22.73 -7.30 -46.79
CA TRP A 109 -22.22 -7.75 -45.49
C TRP A 109 -23.30 -8.32 -44.55
N TRP A 110 -24.53 -7.82 -44.65
CA TRP A 110 -25.71 -8.25 -43.87
C TRP A 110 -26.19 -9.68 -44.22
N GLN A 111 -25.91 -10.14 -45.43
CA GLN A 111 -26.30 -11.47 -45.93
C GLN A 111 -25.17 -12.50 -45.82
N HIS A 112 -24.00 -12.09 -45.34
CA HIS A 112 -22.83 -12.96 -45.23
C HIS A 112 -23.01 -13.96 -44.08
N GLY A 113 -22.95 -15.26 -44.37
CA GLY A 113 -23.19 -16.33 -43.38
C GLY A 113 -22.24 -16.25 -42.17
N TRP A 114 -21.07 -15.63 -42.34
CA TRP A 114 -20.06 -15.46 -41.31
C TRP A 114 -20.31 -14.27 -40.36
N LEU A 115 -21.34 -13.45 -40.62
CA LEU A 115 -21.67 -12.29 -39.78
C LEU A 115 -21.94 -12.70 -38.32
N ARG A 116 -22.68 -13.80 -38.12
CA ARG A 116 -23.00 -14.33 -36.78
C ARG A 116 -21.74 -14.76 -36.03
N ALA A 117 -20.81 -15.41 -36.72
CA ALA A 117 -19.54 -15.81 -36.14
C ALA A 117 -18.67 -14.59 -35.80
N CYS A 118 -18.62 -13.58 -36.67
CA CYS A 118 -17.90 -12.33 -36.41
C CYS A 118 -18.48 -11.57 -35.20
N ALA A 119 -19.81 -11.53 -35.07
CA ALA A 119 -20.50 -10.94 -33.93
C ALA A 119 -20.19 -11.69 -32.62
N ALA A 120 -20.20 -13.03 -32.65
CA ALA A 120 -19.84 -13.85 -31.48
C ALA A 120 -18.39 -13.63 -31.04
N VAL A 121 -17.43 -13.59 -31.96
CA VAL A 121 -16.02 -13.31 -31.65
C VAL A 121 -15.85 -11.91 -31.07
N THR A 122 -16.54 -10.91 -31.62
CA THR A 122 -16.55 -9.55 -31.06
C THR A 122 -17.11 -9.52 -29.63
N GLY A 123 -18.20 -10.25 -29.38
CA GLY A 123 -18.77 -10.39 -28.05
C GLY A 123 -17.79 -11.02 -27.05
N MET A 124 -17.10 -12.10 -27.45
CA MET A 124 -16.06 -12.72 -26.64
C MET A 124 -14.87 -11.78 -26.39
N TRP A 125 -14.47 -10.98 -27.38
CA TRP A 125 -13.43 -9.97 -27.22
C TRP A 125 -13.81 -8.93 -26.17
N VAL A 126 -15.03 -8.39 -26.23
CA VAL A 126 -15.53 -7.42 -25.23
C VAL A 126 -15.49 -8.04 -23.83
N LEU A 127 -16.00 -9.27 -23.69
CA LEU A 127 -16.01 -9.98 -22.40
C LEU A 127 -14.59 -10.21 -21.87
N ALA A 128 -13.67 -10.71 -22.70
CA ALA A 128 -12.27 -10.91 -22.33
C ALA A 128 -11.58 -9.61 -21.91
N THR A 129 -11.91 -8.50 -22.58
CA THR A 129 -11.38 -7.17 -22.27
C THR A 129 -11.90 -6.66 -20.92
N VAL A 130 -13.20 -6.82 -20.64
CA VAL A 130 -13.80 -6.47 -19.35
C VAL A 130 -13.18 -7.30 -18.21
N ILE A 131 -13.00 -8.61 -18.42
CA ILE A 131 -12.35 -9.48 -17.44
C ILE A 131 -10.88 -9.08 -17.23
N ALA A 132 -10.15 -8.76 -18.29
CA ALA A 132 -8.77 -8.28 -18.20
C ALA A 132 -8.67 -6.99 -17.37
N ALA A 133 -9.56 -6.03 -17.62
CA ALA A 133 -9.63 -4.78 -16.87
C ALA A 133 -9.99 -5.01 -15.39
N TYR A 134 -10.95 -5.89 -15.11
CA TYR A 134 -11.38 -6.22 -13.75
C TYR A 134 -10.31 -6.97 -12.94
N ARG A 135 -9.60 -7.92 -13.58
CA ARG A 135 -8.54 -8.73 -12.96
C ARG A 135 -7.23 -7.96 -12.81
N THR A 136 -7.02 -6.89 -13.56
CA THR A 136 -5.83 -6.06 -13.43
C THR A 136 -5.96 -5.14 -12.23
N THR A 137 -5.15 -5.38 -11.20
CA THR A 137 -5.19 -4.61 -9.96
C THR A 137 -3.87 -3.89 -9.70
N GLU A 138 -3.98 -2.77 -9.01
CA GLU A 138 -2.87 -2.00 -8.50
C GLU A 138 -2.98 -2.00 -6.97
N THR A 139 -1.87 -2.18 -6.28
CA THR A 139 -1.79 -2.28 -4.82
C THR A 139 -0.74 -1.33 -4.31
N VAL A 140 -1.07 -0.55 -3.28
CA VAL A 140 -0.07 0.21 -2.51
C VAL A 140 -0.02 -0.33 -1.11
N ARG A 141 1.21 -0.49 -0.63
CA ARG A 141 1.51 -0.94 0.72
C ARG A 141 2.45 0.04 1.39
N LEU A 142 2.14 0.43 2.62
CA LEU A 142 3.08 1.05 3.55
C LEU A 142 3.49 0.02 4.59
N TYR A 143 4.76 0.10 5.00
CA TYR A 143 5.32 -0.77 6.02
C TYR A 143 5.80 0.05 7.20
N SER A 144 5.80 -0.54 8.39
CA SER A 144 6.51 0.04 9.53
C SER A 144 8.02 0.00 9.29
N ALA A 145 8.74 0.95 9.89
CA ALA A 145 10.18 1.16 9.69
C ALA A 145 11.00 -0.07 10.09
N HIS A 146 11.02 -0.45 11.38
CA HIS A 146 11.82 -1.59 11.85
C HIS A 146 11.00 -2.86 12.03
N GLY A 147 9.68 -2.74 12.19
CA GLY A 147 8.79 -3.90 12.30
C GLY A 147 8.53 -4.60 10.98
N ALA A 148 8.76 -3.95 9.83
CA ALA A 148 8.47 -4.46 8.50
C ALA A 148 7.07 -5.07 8.36
N VAL A 149 6.11 -4.60 9.16
CA VAL A 149 4.70 -5.02 9.12
C VAL A 149 3.91 -4.07 8.23
N ARG A 150 2.87 -4.58 7.59
CA ARG A 150 2.03 -3.80 6.68
C ARG A 150 1.08 -2.93 7.49
N VAL A 151 1.26 -1.61 7.43
CA VAL A 151 0.46 -0.63 8.19
C VAL A 151 -0.61 0.05 7.34
N LEU A 152 -0.52 -0.08 6.02
CA LEU A 152 -1.55 0.33 5.07
C LEU A 152 -1.52 -0.62 3.89
N GLU A 153 -2.68 -1.11 3.47
CA GLU A 153 -2.85 -1.74 2.18
C GLU A 153 -4.09 -1.21 1.50
N PHE A 154 -3.93 -0.78 0.26
CA PHE A 154 -5.06 -0.45 -0.59
C PHE A 154 -4.90 -1.13 -1.93
N THR A 155 -5.95 -1.84 -2.35
CA THR A 155 -6.03 -2.49 -3.66
C THR A 155 -7.12 -1.82 -4.49
N GLY A 156 -6.71 -1.18 -5.57
CA GLY A 156 -7.59 -0.54 -6.53
C GLY A 156 -7.55 -1.22 -7.90
N GLY A 157 -8.57 -0.94 -8.71
CA GLY A 157 -8.57 -1.28 -10.14
C GLY A 157 -7.55 -0.47 -10.93
N MET A 158 -7.40 -0.84 -12.20
CA MET A 158 -6.52 -0.15 -13.14
C MET A 158 -6.88 1.35 -13.24
N GLY A 159 -5.86 2.21 -13.09
CA GLY A 159 -6.00 3.67 -13.24
C GLY A 159 -6.37 4.41 -11.96
N THR A 160 -6.86 3.71 -10.93
CA THR A 160 -7.17 4.29 -9.61
C THR A 160 -5.94 4.95 -8.97
N PHE A 161 -4.73 4.41 -9.18
CA PHE A 161 -3.50 4.96 -8.57
C PHE A 161 -2.93 6.17 -9.29
N ARG A 162 -3.40 6.51 -10.50
CA ARG A 162 -2.93 7.71 -11.18
C ARG A 162 -3.26 8.97 -10.37
N ALA A 163 -4.44 9.03 -9.77
CA ALA A 163 -4.85 10.09 -8.86
C ALA A 163 -4.07 10.09 -7.53
N LEU A 164 -3.63 8.91 -7.07
CA LEU A 164 -2.89 8.76 -5.81
C LEU A 164 -1.41 9.16 -5.92
N ARG A 165 -0.79 9.03 -7.09
CA ARG A 165 0.64 9.33 -7.33
C ARG A 165 1.13 10.69 -6.79
N PRO A 166 0.49 11.84 -7.10
CA PRO A 166 0.95 13.13 -6.60
C PRO A 166 0.89 13.21 -5.07
N PHE A 167 -0.11 12.59 -4.45
CA PHE A 167 -0.19 12.48 -3.00
C PHE A 167 0.94 11.61 -2.44
N LEU A 168 1.27 10.47 -3.05
CA LEU A 168 2.37 9.61 -2.60
C LEU A 168 3.72 10.35 -2.63
N ALA A 169 3.94 11.22 -3.63
CA ALA A 169 5.13 12.06 -3.65
C ALA A 169 5.18 13.02 -2.45
N ARG A 170 4.04 13.65 -2.11
CA ARG A 170 3.93 14.49 -0.90
C ARG A 170 4.10 13.68 0.38
N LEU A 171 3.54 12.46 0.43
CA LEU A 171 3.68 11.56 1.57
C LEU A 171 5.15 11.20 1.81
N VAL A 172 5.91 10.87 0.76
CA VAL A 172 7.35 10.60 0.88
C VAL A 172 8.10 11.82 1.45
N ALA A 173 7.76 13.03 1.02
CA ALA A 173 8.35 14.25 1.57
C ALA A 173 8.04 14.41 3.07
N HIS A 174 6.78 14.17 3.48
CA HIS A 174 6.39 14.25 4.88
C HIS A 174 7.00 13.14 5.74
N ILE A 175 7.17 11.92 5.21
CA ILE A 175 7.91 10.85 5.90
C ILE A 175 9.36 11.30 6.13
N ARG A 176 10.02 11.90 5.13
CA ARG A 176 11.39 12.43 5.30
C ARG A 176 11.46 13.55 6.34
N LEU A 177 10.50 14.47 6.33
CA LEU A 177 10.40 15.53 7.35
C LEU A 177 10.17 14.94 8.75
N ALA A 178 9.30 13.95 8.87
CA ALA A 178 9.01 13.26 10.12
C ALA A 178 10.25 12.55 10.67
N LEU A 179 10.97 11.83 9.81
CA LEU A 179 12.23 11.17 10.17
C LEU A 179 13.31 12.16 10.60
N ALA A 180 13.39 13.34 9.95
CA ALA A 180 14.32 14.40 10.35
C ALA A 180 13.97 15.04 11.70
N ALA A 181 12.67 15.11 12.03
CA ALA A 181 12.16 15.66 13.30
C ALA A 181 12.18 14.63 14.46
N ARG A 182 12.90 13.51 14.33
CA ARG A 182 12.93 12.41 15.30
C ARG A 182 13.74 12.78 16.56
N ARG A 183 13.31 12.28 17.73
CA ARG A 183 14.00 12.48 19.03
C ARG A 183 15.40 11.84 19.04
N ARG A 184 16.27 12.36 19.92
CA ARG A 184 17.73 12.15 19.90
C ARG A 184 18.21 10.82 20.48
N THR A 185 17.47 10.16 21.37
CA THR A 185 17.95 8.95 22.07
C THR A 185 17.32 7.66 21.53
N ARG A 186 18.11 6.58 21.49
CA ARG A 186 17.68 5.26 20.99
C ARG A 186 16.56 4.65 21.85
N ALA A 187 16.63 4.84 23.17
CA ALA A 187 15.67 4.28 24.12
C ALA A 187 14.28 4.92 23.99
N GLU A 188 14.20 6.26 23.91
CA GLU A 188 12.94 6.97 23.63
C GLU A 188 12.34 6.53 22.30
N HIS A 189 13.20 6.37 21.29
CA HIS A 189 12.76 5.97 19.98
C HIS A 189 12.16 4.54 19.96
N LEU A 190 12.82 3.57 20.61
CA LEU A 190 12.27 2.22 20.77
C LEU A 190 10.94 2.23 21.52
N ARG A 191 10.84 3.00 22.61
CA ARG A 191 9.61 3.12 23.40
C ARG A 191 8.45 3.63 22.55
N ASP A 192 8.66 4.71 21.82
CA ASP A 192 7.62 5.32 20.99
C ASP A 192 7.24 4.41 19.81
N GLU A 193 8.20 3.70 19.22
CA GLU A 193 7.93 2.71 18.16
C GLU A 193 7.10 1.53 18.68
N MET A 194 7.41 1.01 19.87
CA MET A 194 6.63 -0.05 20.50
C MET A 194 5.22 0.41 20.88
N ARG A 195 5.07 1.65 21.34
CA ARG A 195 3.77 2.25 21.63
C ARG A 195 2.90 2.36 20.38
N GLU A 196 3.47 2.87 19.28
CA GLU A 196 2.76 2.97 18.01
C GLU A 196 2.37 1.58 17.47
N HIS A 197 3.28 0.61 17.54
CA HIS A 197 3.02 -0.77 17.11
C HIS A 197 1.91 -1.43 17.94
N GLY A 198 1.87 -1.18 19.25
CA GLY A 198 0.78 -1.60 20.14
C GLY A 198 -0.56 -0.96 19.77
N ARG A 199 -0.58 0.38 19.58
CA ARG A 199 -1.78 1.10 19.18
C ARG A 199 -2.35 0.59 17.84
N LEU A 200 -1.50 0.26 16.88
CA LEU A 200 -1.94 -0.30 15.60
C LEU A 200 -2.58 -1.69 15.74
N ARG A 201 -2.10 -2.52 16.67
CA ARG A 201 -2.77 -3.77 17.04
C ARG A 201 -4.14 -3.51 17.66
N ASP A 202 -4.21 -2.58 18.62
CA ASP A 202 -5.44 -2.32 19.38
C ASP A 202 -6.56 -1.74 18.48
N VAL A 203 -6.21 -0.99 17.44
CA VAL A 203 -7.15 -0.47 16.42
C VAL A 203 -7.46 -1.53 15.33
N GLY A 204 -6.85 -2.71 15.38
CA GLY A 204 -7.09 -3.80 14.44
C GLY A 204 -6.39 -3.66 13.08
N VAL A 205 -5.40 -2.76 12.97
CA VAL A 205 -4.57 -2.62 11.76
C VAL A 205 -3.60 -3.81 11.64
N LEU A 206 -3.13 -4.32 12.79
CA LEU A 206 -2.24 -5.48 12.87
C LEU A 206 -2.96 -6.66 13.53
N SER A 207 -2.86 -7.84 12.93
CA SER A 207 -3.22 -9.08 13.61
C SER A 207 -2.27 -9.38 14.78
N ALA A 208 -2.67 -10.26 15.71
CA ALA A 208 -1.82 -10.68 16.83
C ALA A 208 -0.49 -11.29 16.35
N GLU A 209 -0.53 -12.08 15.27
CA GLU A 209 0.66 -12.67 14.66
C GLU A 209 1.59 -11.62 14.06
N GLU A 210 1.04 -10.67 13.29
CA GLU A 210 1.82 -9.56 12.72
C GLU A 210 2.42 -8.68 13.82
N TYR A 211 1.69 -8.47 14.91
CA TYR A 211 2.16 -7.73 16.07
C TYR A 211 3.40 -8.40 16.69
N GLU A 212 3.33 -9.67 17.06
CA GLU A 212 4.46 -10.37 17.69
C GLU A 212 5.65 -10.50 16.74
N ALA A 213 5.42 -10.84 15.46
CA ALA A 213 6.49 -10.93 14.47
C ALA A 213 7.17 -9.55 14.25
N GLY A 214 6.39 -8.47 14.21
CA GLY A 214 6.90 -7.11 14.10
C GLY A 214 7.70 -6.68 15.33
N LYS A 215 7.21 -6.99 16.52
CA LYS A 215 7.87 -6.70 17.80
C LYS A 215 9.26 -7.35 17.88
N MET A 216 9.37 -8.63 17.51
CA MET A 216 10.66 -9.31 17.48
C MET A 216 11.68 -8.63 16.55
N ARG A 217 11.23 -8.17 15.38
CA ARG A 217 12.10 -7.44 14.43
C ARG A 217 12.52 -6.07 14.95
N ILE A 218 11.61 -5.33 15.59
CA ILE A 218 11.91 -4.02 16.19
C ILE A 218 12.95 -4.19 17.32
N LEU A 219 12.76 -5.16 18.20
CA LEU A 219 13.69 -5.45 19.29
C LEU A 219 15.08 -5.88 18.78
N ALA A 220 15.12 -6.73 17.74
CA ALA A 220 16.37 -7.12 17.09
C ALA A 220 17.12 -5.92 16.50
N HIS A 221 16.40 -4.95 15.91
CA HIS A 221 17.00 -3.74 15.37
C HIS A 221 17.55 -2.79 16.45
N HIS A 222 16.92 -2.76 17.63
CA HIS A 222 17.33 -1.90 18.75
C HIS A 222 18.29 -2.57 19.74
N THR A 223 18.53 -3.87 19.62
CA THR A 223 19.59 -4.55 20.36
C THR A 223 20.93 -4.25 19.69
N PRO A 224 21.95 -3.71 20.41
CA PRO A 224 23.28 -3.57 19.84
C PRO A 224 23.81 -4.96 19.49
N ALA A 225 24.32 -5.15 18.27
CA ALA A 225 25.15 -6.30 17.97
C ALA A 225 26.31 -6.28 18.96
N THR A 226 26.38 -7.27 19.86
CA THR A 226 27.51 -7.43 20.75
C THR A 226 28.76 -7.49 19.85
N PRO A 227 29.72 -6.56 19.98
CA PRO A 227 30.95 -6.69 19.21
C PRO A 227 31.56 -8.02 19.61
N ALA A 228 31.72 -8.92 18.63
CA ALA A 228 32.37 -10.20 18.83
C ALA A 228 33.71 -9.90 19.52
N ARG A 229 33.81 -10.34 20.78
CA ARG A 229 34.98 -10.19 21.63
C ARG A 229 36.19 -10.65 20.82
N ALA A 230 36.98 -9.69 20.34
CA ALA A 230 38.21 -9.97 19.60
C ALA A 230 39.03 -10.95 20.45
N LYS A 231 39.25 -12.16 19.91
CA LYS A 231 40.18 -13.13 20.51
C LYS A 231 41.53 -12.42 20.59
N ARG A 232 41.88 -11.97 21.78
CA ARG A 232 43.21 -11.49 22.13
C ARG A 232 44.16 -12.68 21.88
N PRO A 233 45.14 -12.58 20.97
CA PRO A 233 46.11 -13.65 20.83
C PRO A 233 46.88 -13.79 22.15
N PRO A 234 47.20 -15.03 22.59
CA PRO A 234 48.10 -15.21 23.71
C PRO A 234 49.47 -14.65 23.31
N ALA A 235 50.10 -13.91 24.21
CA ALA A 235 51.44 -13.37 24.07
C ALA A 235 52.25 -13.72 25.32
N PRO A 236 53.58 -13.74 25.21
CA PRO A 236 54.42 -14.59 24.36
C PRO A 236 54.75 -15.94 25.02
#